data_AF-A0A953D9Q6-F1
#
_entry.id   AF-A0A953D9Q6-F1
#
_cell.length_a   1.000
_cell.length_b   1.000
_cell.length_c   1.000
_cell.angle_alpha   90.00
_cell.angle_beta   90.00
_cell.angle_gamma   90.00
#
_symmetry.space_group_name_H-M   'P 1'
#
loop_
_entity.id
_entity.type
_entity.pdbx_description
1 polymer ?
#
loop_
_entity_poly.entity_id
_entity_poly.type
_entity_poly.pdbx_seq_one_letter_code
_entity_poly.pdbx_strand_id
1 'polypeptide(L)'
;MSLIFGINLSDRIYVSADTRLTQKNGDTVIGIKDKIIKITPFSDDIAAAFAGNAKMSQFLSQKLTEVIKPEMNIRSLRGDIQKFLSPIIDQYWKEMDPSSAIAIIFGGLNRTEKKKPISGKKIYDLALAHSKTVSASFNLKPTLFNSIFRESGQPLRYPETSDSHVFSVQIFPPNGFEVEDAEWGQYLAYGAGGITKNTLDPTIMSRIEFAGSAGQDNAIITAILGEVVQRTKEPTISSTFFTHVISDDVSGAITGQIVRVDVNTMQSEIISDLIIKDGKIYSKLSTGALEQLTMLHHYKDFADLKL
;
A
#
# COMPACT_ATOMS: atom_id res chain seq x y z
N MET A 1 -6.97 14.80 0.11
CA MET A 1 -5.75 14.14 0.61
C MET A 1 -5.87 12.67 0.23
N SER A 2 -4.75 12.01 -0.06
CA SER A 2 -4.73 10.60 -0.46
C SER A 2 -4.56 9.69 0.75
N LEU A 3 -5.04 8.47 0.63
CA LEU A 3 -4.85 7.38 1.57
C LEU A 3 -3.94 6.31 0.94
N ILE A 4 -2.79 6.03 1.58
CA ILE A 4 -1.82 5.03 1.13
C ILE A 4 -1.44 4.07 2.26
N PHE A 5 -1.15 2.81 1.89
CA PHE A 5 -0.81 1.74 2.81
C PHE A 5 0.29 0.83 2.27
N GLY A 6 1.05 0.25 3.20
CA GLY A 6 2.00 -0.83 2.91
C GLY A 6 1.90 -1.90 3.99
N ILE A 7 1.84 -3.17 3.61
CA ILE A 7 1.71 -4.31 4.52
C ILE A 7 2.83 -5.30 4.25
N ASN A 8 3.54 -5.71 5.30
CA ASN A 8 4.63 -6.68 5.21
C ASN A 8 4.19 -8.04 5.80
N LEU A 9 3.86 -8.99 4.94
CA LEU A 9 3.43 -10.34 5.33
C LEU A 9 4.57 -11.34 5.23
N SER A 10 4.35 -12.59 5.64
CA SER A 10 5.40 -13.62 5.57
C SER A 10 5.80 -14.01 4.16
N ASP A 11 4.90 -13.96 3.19
CA ASP A 11 5.11 -14.48 1.84
C ASP A 11 4.96 -13.42 0.73
N ARG A 12 4.53 -12.21 1.07
CA ARG A 12 4.23 -11.14 0.11
C ARG A 12 4.20 -9.77 0.76
N ILE A 13 4.14 -8.75 -0.07
CA ILE A 13 3.89 -7.36 0.29
C ILE A 13 2.66 -6.85 -0.44
N TYR A 14 1.87 -6.03 0.24
CA TYR A 14 0.84 -5.23 -0.37
C TYR A 14 1.19 -3.76 -0.28
N VAL A 15 1.13 -3.06 -1.41
CA VAL A 15 1.19 -1.59 -1.48
C VAL A 15 -0.16 -1.14 -2.05
N SER A 16 -0.87 -0.27 -1.33
CA SER A 16 -2.25 0.12 -1.68
C SER A 16 -2.44 1.63 -1.62
N ALA A 17 -3.30 2.15 -2.49
CA ALA A 17 -3.67 3.56 -2.52
C ALA A 17 -5.12 3.75 -2.98
N ASP A 18 -5.78 4.78 -2.46
CA ASP A 18 -7.06 5.23 -3.02
C ASP A 18 -6.84 5.88 -4.40
N THR A 19 -7.89 5.90 -5.23
CA THR A 19 -7.80 6.48 -6.59
C THR A 19 -8.28 7.94 -6.68
N ARG A 20 -8.77 8.50 -5.57
CA ARG A 20 -9.32 9.86 -5.52
C ARG A 20 -8.27 10.95 -5.58
N LEU A 21 -8.46 11.88 -6.50
CA LEU A 21 -7.86 13.19 -6.47
C LEU A 21 -8.90 14.18 -5.94
N THR A 22 -8.49 15.04 -5.01
CA THR A 22 -9.32 16.13 -4.48
C THR A 22 -8.66 17.46 -4.76
N GLN A 23 -9.38 18.37 -5.41
CA GLN A 23 -8.98 19.75 -5.57
C GLN A 23 -9.60 20.59 -4.46
N LYS A 24 -8.78 21.42 -3.82
CA LYS A 24 -9.21 22.34 -2.78
C LYS A 24 -8.89 23.79 -3.14
N ASN A 25 -9.73 24.71 -2.68
CA ASN A 25 -9.45 26.13 -2.57
C ASN A 25 -9.52 26.51 -1.08
N GLY A 26 -8.38 26.72 -0.46
CA GLY A 26 -8.27 26.71 1.00
C GLY A 26 -8.74 25.37 1.58
N ASP A 27 -9.65 25.41 2.54
CA ASP A 27 -10.25 24.21 3.14
C ASP A 27 -11.44 23.63 2.35
N THR A 28 -11.92 24.37 1.33
CA THR A 28 -13.10 23.97 0.58
C THR A 28 -12.74 23.02 -0.55
N VAL A 29 -13.42 21.87 -0.63
CA VAL A 29 -13.30 20.95 -1.76
C VAL A 29 -14.10 21.50 -2.95
N ILE A 30 -13.40 21.74 -4.06
CA ILE A 30 -13.99 22.30 -5.29
C ILE A 30 -14.02 21.32 -6.46
N GLY A 31 -13.37 20.16 -6.32
CA GLY A 31 -13.37 19.12 -7.35
C GLY A 31 -12.91 17.77 -6.81
N ILE A 32 -13.49 16.70 -7.34
CA ILE A 32 -13.17 15.31 -7.00
C ILE A 32 -13.09 14.50 -8.30
N LYS A 33 -12.07 13.65 -8.44
CA LYS A 33 -11.95 12.69 -9.54
C LYS A 33 -11.38 11.36 -9.03
N ASP A 34 -12.05 10.23 -9.29
CA ASP A 34 -11.69 8.90 -8.79
C ASP A 34 -11.02 8.04 -9.87
N LYS A 35 -9.89 8.51 -10.39
CA LYS A 35 -9.29 7.96 -11.62
C LYS A 35 -7.77 7.85 -11.61
N ILE A 36 -7.11 8.16 -10.49
CA ILE A 36 -5.65 8.26 -10.47
C ILE A 36 -5.04 7.07 -9.72
N ILE A 37 -4.20 6.30 -10.40
CA ILE A 37 -3.36 5.29 -9.76
C ILE A 37 -2.17 5.99 -9.14
N LYS A 38 -2.12 6.04 -7.81
CA LYS A 38 -1.05 6.67 -7.01
C LYS A 38 0.07 5.71 -6.64
N ILE A 39 0.11 4.54 -7.29
CA ILE A 39 1.15 3.54 -7.11
C ILE A 39 2.00 3.50 -8.38
N THR A 40 3.31 3.54 -8.20
CA THR A 40 4.28 3.38 -9.28
C THR A 40 5.13 2.15 -9.02
N PRO A 41 5.05 1.11 -9.87
CA PRO A 41 6.05 0.05 -9.89
C PRO A 41 7.34 0.59 -10.55
N PHE A 42 8.46 0.47 -9.87
CA PHE A 42 9.78 0.85 -10.39
C PHE A 42 10.52 -0.34 -11.00
N SER A 43 10.25 -1.54 -10.49
CA SER A 43 10.70 -2.82 -11.02
C SER A 43 9.70 -3.91 -10.63
N ASP A 44 9.96 -5.15 -11.02
CA ASP A 44 9.18 -6.31 -10.54
C ASP A 44 9.28 -6.50 -9.02
N ASP A 45 10.30 -5.90 -8.40
CA ASP A 45 10.64 -6.08 -6.98
C ASP A 45 10.37 -4.87 -6.12
N ILE A 46 10.08 -3.69 -6.69
CA ILE A 46 9.89 -2.46 -5.93
C ILE A 46 8.72 -1.68 -6.50
N ALA A 47 7.77 -1.35 -5.63
CA ALA A 47 6.71 -0.38 -5.91
C ALA A 47 6.61 0.66 -4.79
N ALA A 48 6.04 1.83 -5.12
CA ALA A 48 5.75 2.85 -4.13
C ALA A 48 4.36 3.47 -4.31
N ALA A 49 3.70 3.80 -3.19
CA ALA A 49 2.47 4.59 -3.14
C ALA A 49 2.75 6.02 -2.65
N PHE A 50 2.07 7.00 -3.24
CA PHE A 50 2.29 8.42 -2.97
C PHE A 50 1.04 9.11 -2.38
N ALA A 51 1.21 9.86 -1.29
CA ALA A 51 0.18 10.69 -0.68
C ALA A 51 0.70 12.10 -0.38
N GLY A 52 -0.04 13.12 -0.80
CA GLY A 52 0.35 14.51 -0.58
C GLY A 52 -0.03 15.40 -1.76
N ASN A 53 0.79 16.40 -2.04
CA ASN A 53 0.63 17.27 -3.20
C ASN A 53 0.78 16.48 -4.51
N ALA A 54 -0.24 16.48 -5.37
CA ALA A 54 -0.25 15.69 -6.61
C ALA A 54 0.88 16.08 -7.59
N LYS A 55 1.25 17.37 -7.66
CA LYS A 55 2.37 17.83 -8.52
C LYS A 55 3.71 17.31 -7.99
N MET A 56 3.91 17.35 -6.68
CA MET A 56 5.11 16.80 -6.03
C MET A 56 5.16 15.28 -6.20
N SER A 57 4.04 14.58 -6.01
CA SER A 57 3.97 13.13 -6.21
C SER A 57 4.29 12.74 -7.65
N GLN A 58 3.76 13.46 -8.64
CA GLN A 58 4.10 13.26 -10.06
C GLN A 58 5.60 13.47 -10.31
N PHE A 59 6.14 14.61 -9.86
CA PHE A 59 7.55 14.97 -10.05
C PHE A 59 8.48 13.92 -9.44
N LEU A 60 8.23 13.53 -8.18
CA LEU A 60 9.03 12.52 -7.49
C LEU A 60 8.90 11.15 -8.15
N SER A 61 7.70 10.73 -8.55
CA SER A 61 7.53 9.45 -9.25
C SER A 61 8.32 9.39 -10.55
N GLN A 62 8.36 10.49 -11.32
CA GLN A 62 9.15 10.56 -12.56
C GLN A 62 10.65 10.48 -12.26
N LYS A 63 11.13 11.31 -11.32
CA LYS A 63 12.55 11.32 -10.95
C LYS A 63 13.04 10.04 -10.29
N LEU A 64 12.20 9.39 -9.49
CA LEU A 64 12.53 8.09 -8.91
C LEU A 64 12.65 6.99 -9.97
N THR A 65 11.87 7.05 -11.05
CA THR A 65 11.98 6.09 -12.16
C THR A 65 13.32 6.23 -12.90
N GLU A 66 13.92 7.42 -12.90
CA GLU A 66 15.23 7.66 -13.51
C GLU A 66 16.39 7.10 -12.66
N VAL A 67 16.22 6.98 -11.34
CA VAL A 67 17.31 6.61 -10.39
C VAL A 67 17.18 5.21 -9.80
N ILE A 68 15.96 4.69 -9.63
CA ILE A 68 15.71 3.32 -9.17
C ILE A 68 15.88 2.40 -10.36
N LYS A 69 16.95 1.61 -10.33
CA LYS A 69 17.28 0.67 -11.41
C LYS A 69 16.56 -0.67 -11.22
N PRO A 70 16.26 -1.41 -12.30
CA PRO A 70 15.57 -2.71 -12.21
C PRO A 70 16.24 -3.73 -11.28
N GLU A 71 17.57 -3.72 -11.21
CA GLU A 71 18.38 -4.64 -10.39
C GLU A 71 18.48 -4.23 -8.91
N MET A 72 17.96 -3.07 -8.52
CA MET A 72 17.99 -2.60 -7.14
C MET A 72 16.99 -3.39 -6.30
N ASN A 73 17.40 -3.82 -5.10
CA ASN A 73 16.51 -4.43 -4.13
C ASN A 73 16.00 -3.43 -3.09
N ILE A 74 14.92 -3.78 -2.41
CA ILE A 74 14.26 -2.90 -1.44
C ILE A 74 15.14 -2.47 -0.25
N ARG A 75 16.09 -3.32 0.18
CA ARG A 75 16.98 -3.04 1.32
C ARG A 75 18.04 -2.02 0.93
N SER A 76 18.65 -2.19 -0.24
CA SER A 76 19.58 -1.22 -0.80
C SER A 76 18.88 0.12 -1.05
N LEU A 77 17.68 0.11 -1.64
CA LEU A 77 16.88 1.33 -1.80
C LEU A 77 16.63 2.02 -0.46
N ARG A 78 16.21 1.27 0.57
CA ARG A 78 16.00 1.81 1.92
C ARG A 78 17.26 2.44 2.51
N GLY A 79 18.43 1.84 2.28
CA GLY A 79 19.72 2.37 2.75
C GLY A 79 20.09 3.71 2.08
N ASP A 80 19.80 3.85 0.79
CA ASP A 80 20.16 5.01 -0.02
C ASP A 80 19.03 6.04 -0.20
N ILE A 81 17.83 5.79 0.35
CA ILE A 81 16.63 6.56 -0.03
C ILE A 81 16.77 8.07 0.23
N GLN A 82 17.39 8.46 1.33
CA GLN A 82 17.61 9.88 1.65
C GLN A 82 18.57 10.52 0.63
N LYS A 83 19.63 9.81 0.25
CA LYS A 83 20.58 10.28 -0.77
C LYS A 83 19.90 10.47 -2.13
N PHE A 84 18.93 9.61 -2.48
CA PHE A 84 18.16 9.76 -3.72
C PHE A 84 17.13 10.88 -3.63
N LEU A 85 16.35 10.94 -2.55
CA LEU A 85 15.21 11.85 -2.44
C LEU A 85 15.62 13.28 -2.11
N SER A 86 16.57 13.52 -1.20
CA SER A 86 16.95 14.87 -0.79
C SER A 86 17.27 15.83 -1.95
N PRO A 87 18.14 15.49 -2.92
CA PRO A 87 18.41 16.41 -4.03
C PRO A 87 17.19 16.65 -4.93
N ILE A 88 16.33 15.65 -5.09
CA ILE A 88 15.11 15.77 -5.90
C ILE A 88 14.09 16.68 -5.19
N ILE A 89 13.93 16.54 -3.87
CA ILE A 89 13.03 17.36 -3.05
C ILE A 89 13.51 18.82 -3.04
N ASP A 90 14.80 19.04 -2.81
CA ASP A 90 15.41 20.38 -2.81
C ASP A 90 15.17 21.07 -4.16
N GLN A 91 15.28 20.34 -5.26
CA GLN A 91 14.97 20.85 -6.58
C GLN A 91 13.50 21.27 -6.66
N TYR A 92 12.57 20.40 -6.26
CA TYR A 92 11.13 20.69 -6.31
C TYR A 92 10.75 21.92 -5.46
N TRP A 93 11.28 22.02 -4.24
CA TRP A 93 10.98 23.15 -3.35
C TRP A 93 11.55 24.48 -3.88
N LYS A 94 12.73 24.46 -4.53
CA LYS A 94 13.33 25.66 -5.13
C LYS A 94 12.60 26.10 -6.40
N GLU A 95 12.17 25.16 -7.23
CA GLU A 95 11.67 25.44 -8.58
C GLU A 95 10.14 25.53 -8.65
N MET A 96 9.40 24.90 -7.73
CA MET A 96 7.96 24.70 -7.86
C MET A 96 7.15 25.17 -6.65
N ASP A 97 7.29 24.55 -5.49
CA ASP A 97 6.48 24.86 -4.30
C ASP A 97 7.21 24.49 -2.99
N PRO A 98 7.73 25.47 -2.23
CA PRO A 98 8.50 25.22 -1.01
C PRO A 98 7.66 24.75 0.19
N SER A 99 6.33 24.75 0.07
CA SER A 99 5.40 24.38 1.16
C SER A 99 4.81 22.97 1.01
N SER A 100 5.13 22.28 -0.09
CA SER A 100 4.61 20.95 -0.37
C SER A 100 5.19 19.88 0.56
N ALA A 101 4.31 19.10 1.17
CA ALA A 101 4.63 17.90 1.93
C ALA A 101 4.17 16.63 1.18
N ILE A 102 4.84 15.51 1.45
CA ILE A 102 4.51 14.22 0.85
C ILE A 102 4.88 13.06 1.79
N ALA A 103 4.06 12.02 1.76
CA ALA A 103 4.37 10.70 2.30
C ALA A 103 4.47 9.70 1.14
N ILE A 104 5.48 8.83 1.20
CA ILE A 104 5.72 7.77 0.23
C ILE A 104 5.86 6.46 1.00
N ILE A 105 5.14 5.42 0.61
CA ILE A 105 5.34 4.06 1.12
C ILE A 105 5.99 3.23 0.03
N PHE A 106 7.16 2.69 0.31
CA PHE A 106 7.86 1.73 -0.54
C PHE A 106 7.62 0.31 -0.02
N GLY A 107 7.41 -0.62 -0.94
CA GLY A 107 7.33 -2.05 -0.65
C GLY A 107 8.09 -2.82 -1.71
N GLY A 108 8.79 -3.88 -1.30
CA GLY A 108 9.53 -4.69 -2.24
C GLY A 108 10.24 -5.90 -1.68
N LEU A 109 10.86 -6.64 -2.58
CA LEU A 109 11.62 -7.85 -2.26
C LEU A 109 13.12 -7.64 -2.46
N ASN A 110 13.89 -8.47 -1.78
CA ASN A 110 15.30 -8.69 -2.04
C ASN A 110 15.48 -10.15 -2.46
N ARG A 111 15.39 -10.42 -3.77
CA ARG A 111 15.37 -11.79 -4.30
C ARG A 111 16.66 -12.57 -4.07
N THR A 112 17.78 -11.88 -3.90
CA THR A 112 19.09 -12.50 -3.66
C THR A 112 19.29 -12.94 -2.21
N GLU A 113 18.48 -12.44 -1.28
CA GLU A 113 18.53 -12.78 0.14
C GLU A 113 17.32 -13.62 0.55
N LYS A 114 17.55 -14.56 1.47
CA LYS A 114 16.48 -15.33 2.09
C LYS A 114 15.91 -14.59 3.27
N LYS A 115 14.59 -14.72 3.43
CA LYS A 115 13.86 -14.05 4.50
C LYS A 115 14.42 -14.42 5.86
N LYS A 116 14.61 -13.40 6.70
CA LYS A 116 15.02 -13.62 8.09
C LYS A 116 13.95 -14.44 8.82
N PRO A 117 14.35 -15.41 9.67
CA PRO A 117 13.40 -16.18 10.46
C PRO A 117 12.51 -15.26 11.30
N ILE A 118 11.21 -15.53 11.26
CA ILE A 118 10.25 -14.83 12.12
C ILE A 118 10.25 -15.54 13.47
N SER A 119 10.36 -14.78 14.56
CA SER A 119 10.35 -15.35 15.91
C SER A 119 9.06 -16.15 16.17
N GLY A 120 9.20 -17.39 16.64
CA GLY A 120 8.08 -18.26 16.98
C GLY A 120 7.16 -17.66 18.03
N LYS A 121 7.70 -16.86 18.96
CA LYS A 121 6.89 -16.08 19.91
C LYS A 121 5.99 -15.08 19.18
N LYS A 122 6.53 -14.30 18.23
CA LYS A 122 5.73 -13.34 17.46
C LYS A 122 4.64 -14.05 16.63
N ILE A 123 4.95 -15.21 16.06
CA ILE A 123 3.97 -16.04 15.33
C ILE A 123 2.85 -16.50 16.26
N TYR A 124 3.21 -17.02 17.44
CA TYR A 124 2.26 -17.47 18.45
C TYR A 124 1.35 -16.33 18.94
N ASP A 125 1.91 -15.16 19.24
CA ASP A 125 1.16 -14.00 19.71
C ASP A 125 0.12 -13.56 18.66
N LEU A 126 0.52 -13.53 17.37
CA LEU A 126 -0.38 -13.19 16.27
C LEU A 126 -1.46 -14.27 16.06
N ALA A 127 -1.09 -15.55 16.19
CA ALA A 127 -2.03 -16.68 16.09
C ALA A 127 -3.07 -16.66 17.21
N LEU A 128 -2.66 -16.33 18.43
CA LEU A 128 -3.56 -16.18 19.58
C LEU A 128 -4.52 -14.99 19.40
N ALA A 129 -4.08 -13.90 18.79
CA ALA A 129 -4.96 -12.79 18.43
C ALA A 129 -6.01 -13.21 17.37
N HIS A 130 -5.63 -14.06 16.42
CA HIS A 130 -6.56 -14.62 15.43
C HIS A 130 -7.63 -15.52 16.06
N SER A 131 -7.23 -16.47 16.91
CA SER A 131 -8.15 -17.45 17.51
C SER A 131 -9.19 -16.83 18.46
N LYS A 132 -8.87 -15.66 19.04
CA LYS A 132 -9.82 -14.90 19.87
C LYS A 132 -10.92 -14.21 19.07
N THR A 133 -10.73 -14.00 17.77
CA THR A 133 -11.62 -13.18 16.92
C THR A 133 -12.39 -13.98 15.88
N VAL A 134 -11.91 -15.17 15.51
CA VAL A 134 -12.55 -16.01 14.49
C VAL A 134 -12.58 -17.46 14.96
N SER A 135 -13.73 -18.13 14.86
CA SER A 135 -13.88 -19.57 15.12
C SER A 135 -13.37 -20.47 13.98
N ALA A 136 -12.73 -19.89 12.96
CA ALA A 136 -12.40 -20.56 11.71
C ALA A 136 -11.02 -21.25 11.74
N SER A 137 -10.84 -22.14 10.76
CA SER A 137 -9.60 -22.89 10.51
C SER A 137 -8.39 -21.98 10.34
N PHE A 138 -7.29 -22.35 11.01
CA PHE A 138 -6.01 -21.67 10.96
C PHE A 138 -5.19 -22.18 9.76
N ASN A 139 -4.90 -21.33 8.78
CA ASN A 139 -4.01 -21.72 7.67
C ASN A 139 -2.60 -21.16 7.92
N LEU A 140 -1.67 -22.05 8.28
CA LEU A 140 -0.28 -21.68 8.51
C LEU A 140 0.47 -21.64 7.18
N LYS A 141 0.84 -20.43 6.74
CA LYS A 141 1.62 -20.23 5.52
C LYS A 141 2.98 -20.95 5.58
N PRO A 142 3.51 -21.44 4.44
CA PRO A 142 4.79 -22.16 4.36
C PRO A 142 5.97 -21.44 5.05
N THR A 143 6.08 -20.12 4.89
CA THR A 143 7.16 -19.33 5.51
C THR A 143 7.10 -19.32 7.03
N LEU A 144 5.88 -19.23 7.58
CA LEU A 144 5.67 -19.29 9.03
C LEU A 144 5.96 -20.68 9.58
N PHE A 145 5.53 -21.71 8.84
CA PHE A 145 5.85 -23.10 9.16
C PHE A 145 7.37 -23.31 9.22
N ASN A 146 8.10 -22.90 8.18
CA ASN A 146 9.56 -23.00 8.15
C ASN A 146 10.23 -22.22 9.29
N SER A 147 9.71 -21.06 9.68
CA SER A 147 10.25 -20.25 10.78
C SER A 147 10.16 -20.99 12.13
N ILE A 148 9.03 -21.64 12.42
CA ILE A 148 8.85 -22.45 13.63
C ILE A 148 9.83 -23.63 13.65
N PHE A 149 9.99 -24.34 12.53
CA PHE A 149 10.86 -25.51 12.45
C PHE A 149 12.34 -25.15 12.57
N ARG A 150 12.74 -23.99 12.02
CA ARG A 150 14.10 -23.47 12.11
C ARG A 150 14.51 -23.21 13.57
N GLU A 151 13.62 -22.64 14.40
CA GLU A 151 13.89 -22.47 15.84
C GLU A 151 14.09 -23.80 16.58
N SER A 152 13.42 -24.86 16.11
CA SER A 152 13.55 -26.21 16.67
C SER A 152 14.74 -27.02 16.12
N GLY A 153 15.58 -26.43 15.26
CA GLY A 153 16.73 -27.11 14.64
C GLY A 153 16.36 -28.20 13.63
N GLN A 154 15.12 -28.23 13.15
CA GLN A 154 14.62 -29.24 12.21
C GLN A 154 14.83 -28.81 10.75
N PRO A 155 14.93 -29.76 9.81
CA PRO A 155 15.02 -29.45 8.39
C PRO A 155 13.76 -28.70 7.91
N LEU A 156 13.98 -27.73 7.02
CA LEU A 156 12.89 -26.96 6.41
C LEU A 156 12.05 -27.88 5.51
N ARG A 157 10.74 -27.64 5.47
CA ARG A 157 9.79 -28.45 4.68
C ARG A 157 9.37 -27.79 3.37
N TYR A 158 9.51 -26.47 3.28
CA TYR A 158 9.10 -25.68 2.13
C TYR A 158 10.27 -24.82 1.61
N PRO A 159 10.22 -24.33 0.36
CA PRO A 159 11.19 -23.35 -0.13
C PRO A 159 11.22 -22.09 0.74
N GLU A 160 12.41 -21.52 0.91
CA GLU A 160 12.55 -20.22 1.58
C GLU A 160 12.17 -19.08 0.64
N THR A 161 11.28 -18.21 1.13
CA THR A 161 10.88 -17.00 0.44
C THR A 161 11.97 -15.94 0.48
N SER A 162 11.95 -15.02 -0.48
CA SER A 162 12.87 -13.88 -0.48
C SER A 162 12.60 -12.92 0.67
N ASP A 163 13.65 -12.19 1.06
CA ASP A 163 13.52 -11.14 2.06
C ASP A 163 12.60 -10.03 1.55
N SER A 164 11.75 -9.52 2.44
CA SER A 164 10.71 -8.54 2.11
C SER A 164 10.83 -7.36 3.05
N HIS A 165 10.63 -6.15 2.52
CA HIS A 165 10.66 -4.94 3.33
C HIS A 165 9.60 -3.94 2.90
N VAL A 166 9.04 -3.26 3.89
CA VAL A 166 8.16 -2.11 3.70
C VAL A 166 8.70 -0.98 4.54
N PHE A 167 8.79 0.20 3.96
CA PHE A 167 9.18 1.40 4.68
C PHE A 167 8.47 2.61 4.09
N SER A 168 8.42 3.68 4.86
CA SER A 168 7.84 4.94 4.43
C SER A 168 8.82 6.07 4.60
N VAL A 169 8.64 7.08 3.77
CA VAL A 169 9.34 8.35 3.85
C VAL A 169 8.30 9.44 3.99
N GLN A 170 8.39 10.24 5.05
CA GLN A 170 7.61 11.45 5.23
C GLN A 170 8.52 12.66 5.06
N ILE A 171 8.07 13.61 4.24
CA ILE A 171 8.80 14.82 3.91
C ILE A 171 7.92 16.01 4.23
N PHE A 172 8.42 16.89 5.11
CA PHE A 172 7.74 18.10 5.53
C PHE A 172 8.68 19.29 5.40
N PRO A 173 8.26 20.41 4.81
CA PRO A 173 9.08 21.61 4.77
C PRO A 173 9.29 22.17 6.19
N PRO A 174 10.44 22.82 6.48
CA PRO A 174 11.49 23.16 5.52
C PRO A 174 12.58 22.09 5.33
N ASN A 175 12.75 21.12 6.23
CA ASN A 175 13.83 20.11 6.16
C ASN A 175 13.47 18.76 6.84
N GLY A 176 12.19 18.50 7.09
CA GLY A 176 11.73 17.26 7.71
C GLY A 176 11.89 16.09 6.73
N PHE A 177 12.65 15.08 7.13
CA PHE A 177 12.80 13.82 6.41
C PHE A 177 12.78 12.69 7.44
N GLU A 178 11.69 11.95 7.48
CA GLU A 178 11.51 10.85 8.42
C GLU A 178 11.36 9.55 7.66
N VAL A 179 12.06 8.51 8.11
CA VAL A 179 11.94 7.17 7.55
C VAL A 179 11.46 6.23 8.63
N GLU A 180 10.41 5.48 8.32
CA GLU A 180 9.82 4.52 9.22
C GLU A 180 9.71 3.16 8.54
N ASP A 181 10.15 2.12 9.23
CA ASP A 181 10.17 0.75 8.74
C ASP A 181 8.98 -0.05 9.31
N ALA A 182 8.42 -0.97 8.50
CA ALA A 182 7.45 -1.97 8.95
C ALA A 182 8.06 -3.37 8.95
N GLU A 183 8.12 -3.96 10.14
CA GLU A 183 8.52 -5.35 10.31
C GLU A 183 7.45 -6.32 9.79
N TRP A 184 7.78 -7.62 9.78
CA TRP A 184 6.79 -8.66 9.52
C TRP A 184 5.57 -8.52 10.44
N GLY A 185 4.37 -8.69 9.88
CA GLY A 185 3.11 -8.59 10.60
C GLY A 185 2.72 -7.15 10.96
N GLN A 186 3.44 -6.15 10.42
CA GLN A 186 3.13 -4.73 10.57
C GLN A 186 2.69 -4.12 9.24
N TYR A 187 2.13 -2.93 9.35
CA TYR A 187 1.73 -2.10 8.22
C TYR A 187 2.15 -0.65 8.48
N LEU A 188 2.20 0.13 7.40
CA LEU A 188 2.31 1.59 7.41
C LEU A 188 1.08 2.18 6.72
N ALA A 189 0.64 3.33 7.19
CA ALA A 189 -0.55 4.01 6.69
C ALA A 189 -0.35 5.51 6.75
N TYR A 190 -0.75 6.22 5.69
CA TYR A 190 -0.84 7.68 5.66
C TYR A 190 -2.13 8.10 5.00
N GLY A 191 -2.83 9.06 5.60
CA GLY A 191 -4.11 9.54 5.12
C GLY A 191 -4.51 10.88 5.71
N ALA A 192 -5.70 11.36 5.30
CA ALA A 192 -6.32 12.53 5.91
C ALA A 192 -6.53 12.32 7.42
N GLY A 193 -6.44 13.40 8.21
CA GLY A 193 -6.73 13.36 9.65
C GLY A 193 -5.67 12.67 10.53
N GLY A 194 -4.48 12.37 10.02
CA GLY A 194 -3.41 11.74 10.81
C GLY A 194 -3.58 10.24 11.00
N ILE A 195 -4.17 9.55 10.00
CA ILE A 195 -4.14 8.08 9.94
C ILE A 195 -2.69 7.60 9.97
N THR A 196 -2.36 6.72 10.93
CA THR A 196 -1.01 6.17 11.14
C THR A 196 -1.08 4.64 11.33
N LYS A 197 0.08 4.00 11.46
CA LYS A 197 0.20 2.56 11.76
C LYS A 197 -0.42 2.08 13.08
N ASN A 198 -0.94 2.99 13.90
CA ASN A 198 -1.62 2.66 15.15
C ASN A 198 -3.15 2.74 15.03
N THR A 199 -3.66 3.11 13.84
CA THR A 199 -5.10 3.32 13.62
C THR A 199 -5.88 2.02 13.43
N LEU A 200 -5.21 0.93 13.03
CA LEU A 200 -5.80 -0.41 12.87
C LEU A 200 -5.57 -1.30 14.09
N ASP A 201 -6.58 -2.11 14.37
CA ASP A 201 -6.52 -3.19 15.33
C ASP A 201 -5.51 -4.27 14.87
N PRO A 202 -4.54 -4.70 15.70
CA PRO A 202 -3.59 -5.77 15.36
C PRO A 202 -4.22 -7.09 14.90
N THR A 203 -5.48 -7.38 15.27
CA THR A 203 -6.23 -8.57 14.84
C THR A 203 -6.48 -8.60 13.32
N ILE A 204 -6.44 -7.45 12.65
CA ILE A 204 -6.47 -7.35 11.20
C ILE A 204 -5.28 -8.08 10.57
N MET A 205 -4.09 -7.85 11.11
CA MET A 205 -2.87 -8.43 10.58
C MET A 205 -2.87 -9.95 10.74
N SER A 206 -3.41 -10.44 11.85
CA SER A 206 -3.58 -11.88 12.05
C SER A 206 -4.59 -12.47 11.06
N ARG A 207 -5.67 -11.76 10.74
CA ARG A 207 -6.63 -12.22 9.72
C ARG A 207 -5.99 -12.29 8.34
N ILE A 208 -5.26 -11.28 7.88
CA ILE A 208 -4.60 -11.35 6.56
C ILE A 208 -3.51 -12.42 6.53
N GLU A 209 -2.83 -12.65 7.65
CA GLU A 209 -1.73 -13.60 7.69
C GLU A 209 -2.19 -15.06 7.77
N PHE A 210 -3.35 -15.32 8.38
CA PHE A 210 -3.89 -16.67 8.60
C PHE A 210 -5.18 -16.99 7.83
N ALA A 211 -5.81 -15.99 7.19
CA ALA A 211 -6.90 -16.21 6.22
C ALA A 211 -6.33 -16.64 4.87
N GLY A 212 -7.11 -17.41 4.12
CA GLY A 212 -6.63 -18.07 2.91
C GLY A 212 -6.74 -17.20 1.65
N SER A 213 -5.68 -17.22 0.83
CA SER A 213 -5.59 -16.71 -0.55
C SER A 213 -5.60 -15.18 -0.76
N ALA A 214 -4.88 -14.74 -1.80
CA ALA A 214 -4.70 -13.32 -2.17
C ALA A 214 -5.99 -12.54 -2.41
N GLY A 215 -7.04 -13.20 -2.91
CA GLY A 215 -8.33 -12.57 -3.18
C GLY A 215 -9.08 -12.18 -1.89
N GLN A 216 -8.95 -12.99 -0.83
CA GLN A 216 -9.51 -12.66 0.48
C GLN A 216 -8.69 -11.53 1.14
N ASP A 217 -7.37 -11.53 0.96
CA ASP A 217 -6.49 -10.49 1.48
C ASP A 217 -6.87 -9.10 0.94
N ASN A 218 -7.15 -8.95 -0.35
CA ASN A 218 -7.55 -7.65 -0.92
C ASN A 218 -8.90 -7.16 -0.38
N ALA A 219 -9.87 -8.07 -0.23
CA ALA A 219 -11.16 -7.76 0.38
C ALA A 219 -10.99 -7.32 1.84
N ILE A 220 -10.11 -7.99 2.59
CA ILE A 220 -9.79 -7.63 3.97
C ILE A 220 -9.09 -6.28 4.01
N ILE A 221 -8.00 -6.08 3.24
CA ILE A 221 -7.25 -4.82 3.14
C ILE A 221 -8.20 -3.68 2.82
N THR A 222 -9.06 -3.82 1.81
CA THR A 222 -9.95 -2.71 1.46
C THR A 222 -11.10 -2.50 2.45
N ALA A 223 -11.60 -3.55 3.09
CA ALA A 223 -12.56 -3.40 4.20
C ALA A 223 -11.94 -2.61 5.36
N ILE A 224 -10.66 -2.86 5.65
CA ILE A 224 -9.88 -2.14 6.64
C ILE A 224 -9.71 -0.67 6.25
N LEU A 225 -9.39 -0.39 4.97
CA LEU A 225 -9.36 0.96 4.46
C LEU A 225 -10.71 1.65 4.67
N GLY A 226 -11.81 0.97 4.34
CA GLY A 226 -13.17 1.46 4.59
C GLY A 226 -13.47 1.74 6.06
N GLU A 227 -13.02 0.88 6.98
CA GLU A 227 -13.25 1.04 8.42
C GLU A 227 -12.48 2.25 8.99
N VAL A 228 -11.21 2.41 8.62
CA VAL A 228 -10.39 3.57 9.03
C VAL A 228 -11.09 4.87 8.66
N VAL A 229 -11.58 4.94 7.42
CA VAL A 229 -12.28 6.09 6.86
C VAL A 229 -13.55 6.41 7.63
N GLN A 230 -14.33 5.38 7.96
CA GLN A 230 -15.57 5.54 8.71
C GLN A 230 -15.30 6.02 10.13
N ARG A 231 -14.28 5.47 10.80
CA ARG A 231 -13.89 5.88 12.16
C ARG A 231 -13.40 7.33 12.18
N THR A 232 -12.69 7.78 11.16
CA THR A 232 -12.17 9.15 11.08
C THR A 232 -13.13 10.15 10.44
N LYS A 233 -14.29 9.71 9.95
CA LYS A 233 -15.31 10.52 9.25
C LYS A 233 -14.74 11.32 8.07
N GLU A 234 -13.74 10.77 7.40
CA GLU A 234 -13.02 11.49 6.35
C GLU A 234 -13.79 11.49 5.01
N PRO A 235 -14.23 12.66 4.49
CA PRO A 235 -15.02 12.74 3.26
C PRO A 235 -14.22 12.40 1.99
N THR A 236 -12.90 12.23 2.10
CA THR A 236 -11.98 12.11 0.95
C THR A 236 -11.71 10.68 0.51
N ILE A 237 -12.36 9.67 1.09
CA ILE A 237 -11.92 8.28 0.92
C ILE A 237 -13.08 7.33 0.55
N SER A 238 -13.98 7.80 -0.33
CA SER A 238 -15.07 6.97 -0.89
C SER A 238 -14.77 6.48 -2.32
N SER A 239 -13.50 6.30 -2.68
CA SER A 239 -13.09 5.87 -4.03
C SER A 239 -12.60 4.43 -4.08
N THR A 240 -12.51 3.89 -5.30
CA THR A 240 -11.89 2.60 -5.60
C THR A 240 -10.45 2.58 -5.08
N PHE A 241 -10.02 1.43 -4.55
CA PHE A 241 -8.65 1.23 -4.11
C PHE A 241 -7.88 0.42 -5.13
N PHE A 242 -6.65 0.82 -5.39
CA PHE A 242 -5.70 0.07 -6.20
C PHE A 242 -4.63 -0.54 -5.31
N THR A 243 -4.42 -1.85 -5.46
CA THR A 243 -3.44 -2.62 -4.69
C THR A 243 -2.48 -3.33 -5.64
N HIS A 244 -1.19 -3.12 -5.38
CA HIS A 244 -0.10 -3.84 -6.01
C HIS A 244 0.44 -4.89 -5.03
N VAL A 245 0.58 -6.13 -5.49
CA VAL A 245 1.15 -7.23 -4.73
C VAL A 245 2.51 -7.59 -5.27
N ILE A 246 3.45 -7.86 -4.36
CA ILE A 246 4.79 -8.33 -4.69
C ILE A 246 5.06 -9.58 -3.85
N SER A 247 5.30 -10.71 -4.53
CA SER A 247 5.71 -11.99 -3.95
C SER A 247 6.78 -12.64 -4.85
N ASP A 248 7.30 -13.79 -4.42
CA ASP A 248 8.28 -14.54 -5.20
C ASP A 248 7.70 -15.00 -6.56
N ASP A 249 6.42 -15.34 -6.59
CA ASP A 249 5.75 -15.90 -7.78
C ASP A 249 4.98 -14.86 -8.60
N VAL A 250 4.59 -13.73 -7.98
CA VAL A 250 3.67 -12.76 -8.57
C VAL A 250 4.12 -11.34 -8.25
N SER A 251 4.24 -10.51 -9.27
CA SER A 251 4.30 -9.05 -9.14
C SER A 251 3.24 -8.44 -10.05
N GLY A 252 2.32 -7.64 -9.51
CA GLY A 252 1.25 -7.10 -10.32
C GLY A 252 0.09 -6.46 -9.56
N ALA A 253 -0.86 -5.95 -10.33
CA ALA A 253 -2.10 -5.39 -9.81
C ALA A 253 -3.07 -6.50 -9.41
N ILE A 254 -3.70 -6.38 -8.24
CA ILE A 254 -4.79 -7.27 -7.85
C ILE A 254 -6.10 -6.71 -8.37
N THR A 255 -6.83 -7.55 -9.10
CA THR A 255 -8.23 -7.31 -9.47
C THR A 255 -9.15 -7.90 -8.42
N GLY A 256 -10.27 -7.24 -8.18
CA GLY A 256 -11.21 -7.68 -7.15
C GLY A 256 -12.37 -6.71 -6.99
N GLN A 257 -13.52 -7.26 -6.61
CA GLN A 257 -14.71 -6.51 -6.24
C GLN A 257 -14.81 -6.48 -4.71
N ILE A 258 -15.05 -5.29 -4.18
CA ILE A 258 -15.25 -5.04 -2.76
C ILE A 258 -16.66 -4.53 -2.56
N VAL A 259 -17.32 -5.13 -1.59
CA VAL A 259 -18.70 -4.85 -1.24
C VAL A 259 -18.74 -4.44 0.22
N ARG A 260 -19.18 -3.21 0.50
CA ARG A 260 -19.60 -2.79 1.85
C ARG A 260 -20.87 -3.54 2.18
N VAL A 261 -20.97 -4.08 3.38
CA VAL A 261 -22.27 -4.51 3.91
C VAL A 261 -22.60 -3.58 5.07
N ASP A 262 -23.70 -2.85 4.96
CA ASP A 262 -24.26 -2.12 6.09
C ASP A 262 -24.80 -3.14 7.09
N VAL A 263 -24.22 -3.18 8.28
CA VAL A 263 -24.57 -4.16 9.32
C VAL A 263 -25.97 -3.96 9.91
N ASN A 264 -26.55 -2.76 9.76
CA ASN A 264 -27.89 -2.45 10.28
C ASN A 264 -28.97 -2.80 9.26
N THR A 265 -28.70 -2.55 7.97
CA THR A 265 -29.68 -2.79 6.89
C THR A 265 -29.42 -4.10 6.14
N MET A 266 -28.27 -4.73 6.37
CA MET A 266 -27.73 -5.88 5.64
C MET A 266 -27.62 -5.64 4.12
N GLN A 267 -27.68 -4.37 3.69
CA GLN A 267 -27.56 -4.00 2.28
C GLN A 267 -26.10 -3.97 1.87
N SER A 268 -25.84 -4.37 0.62
CA SER A 268 -24.52 -4.52 0.07
C SER A 268 -24.25 -3.45 -1.01
N GLU A 269 -23.18 -2.67 -0.88
CA GLU A 269 -22.77 -1.60 -1.82
C GLU A 269 -21.38 -1.92 -2.39
N ILE A 270 -21.22 -1.96 -3.72
CA ILE A 270 -19.89 -2.12 -4.33
C ILE A 270 -19.09 -0.83 -4.14
N ILE A 271 -17.97 -0.89 -3.41
CA ILE A 271 -17.09 0.27 -3.12
C ILE A 271 -15.95 0.35 -4.14
N SER A 272 -15.49 -0.79 -4.63
CA SER A 272 -14.29 -0.87 -5.48
C SER A 272 -14.37 -2.11 -6.34
N ASP A 273 -14.23 -1.96 -7.65
CA ASP A 273 -14.21 -3.08 -8.58
C ASP A 273 -13.21 -2.74 -9.69
N LEU A 274 -12.05 -3.40 -9.65
CA LEU A 274 -10.96 -3.17 -10.60
C LEU A 274 -10.89 -4.29 -11.63
N ILE A 275 -10.87 -3.87 -12.90
CA ILE A 275 -10.77 -4.76 -14.04
C ILE A 275 -9.52 -4.41 -14.83
N ILE A 276 -8.72 -5.42 -15.16
CA ILE A 276 -7.62 -5.29 -16.11
C ILE A 276 -8.10 -5.82 -17.45
N LYS A 277 -8.07 -4.98 -18.48
CA LYS A 277 -8.46 -5.33 -19.84
C LYS A 277 -7.49 -4.68 -20.82
N ASP A 278 -6.93 -5.48 -21.73
CA ASP A 278 -5.99 -5.01 -22.77
C ASP A 278 -4.79 -4.24 -22.19
N GLY A 279 -4.25 -4.71 -21.06
CA GLY A 279 -3.12 -4.07 -20.36
C GLY A 279 -3.46 -2.75 -19.65
N LYS A 280 -4.73 -2.34 -19.67
CA LYS A 280 -5.23 -1.13 -19.00
C LYS A 280 -6.06 -1.49 -17.78
N ILE A 281 -6.08 -0.59 -16.81
CA ILE A 281 -6.79 -0.77 -15.55
C ILE A 281 -8.03 0.12 -15.56
N TYR A 282 -9.17 -0.44 -15.17
CA TYR A 282 -10.46 0.23 -15.13
C TYR A 282 -11.09 0.09 -13.75
N SER A 283 -11.76 1.14 -13.27
CA SER A 283 -12.77 1.02 -12.22
C SER A 283 -14.13 0.72 -12.86
N LYS A 284 -14.87 -0.22 -12.29
CA LYS A 284 -16.26 -0.51 -12.68
C LYS A 284 -17.21 0.21 -11.74
N LEU A 285 -17.99 1.11 -12.31
CA LEU A 285 -19.01 1.88 -11.60
C LEU A 285 -20.21 1.00 -11.25
N SER A 286 -21.03 1.43 -10.28
CA SER A 286 -22.27 0.75 -9.89
C SER A 286 -23.26 0.58 -11.04
N THR A 287 -23.18 1.44 -12.06
CA THR A 287 -23.95 1.36 -13.32
C THR A 287 -23.47 0.25 -14.27
N GLY A 288 -22.34 -0.39 -13.97
CA GLY A 288 -21.66 -1.34 -14.84
C GLY A 288 -20.72 -0.71 -15.87
N ALA A 289 -20.69 0.62 -15.98
CA ALA A 289 -19.77 1.33 -16.86
C ALA A 289 -18.30 1.17 -16.40
N LEU A 290 -17.37 1.12 -17.36
CA LEU A 290 -15.94 1.04 -17.10
C LEU A 290 -15.29 2.41 -17.28
N GLU A 291 -14.48 2.77 -16.30
CA GLU A 291 -13.76 4.03 -16.29
C GLU A 291 -12.25 3.75 -16.21
N GLN A 292 -11.51 4.14 -17.25
CA GLN A 292 -10.08 3.89 -17.29
C GLN A 292 -9.37 4.71 -16.22
N LEU A 293 -8.53 4.04 -15.43
CA LEU A 293 -7.64 4.69 -14.49
C LEU A 293 -6.36 5.16 -15.19
N THR A 294 -5.84 6.28 -14.72
CA THR A 294 -4.64 6.93 -15.25
C THR A 294 -3.52 6.89 -14.22
N MET A 295 -2.30 6.57 -14.66
CA MET A 295 -1.13 6.57 -13.79
C MET A 295 -0.77 7.99 -13.35
N LEU A 296 -0.32 8.14 -12.10
CA LEU A 296 0.09 9.43 -11.52
C LEU A 296 1.12 10.20 -12.38
N HIS A 297 2.03 9.52 -13.07
CA HIS A 297 3.01 10.21 -13.91
C HIS A 297 2.40 10.88 -15.16
N HIS A 298 1.19 10.47 -15.59
CA HIS A 298 0.40 11.09 -16.66
C HIS A 298 -0.63 12.11 -16.13
N TYR A 299 -0.49 12.56 -14.88
CA TYR A 299 -1.43 13.48 -14.24
C TYR A 299 -1.66 14.79 -15.01
N LYS A 300 -0.66 15.30 -15.76
CA LYS A 300 -0.81 16.53 -16.55
C LYS A 300 -1.83 16.41 -17.68
N ASP A 301 -2.07 15.20 -18.18
CA ASP A 301 -3.09 14.92 -19.19
C ASP A 301 -4.51 14.94 -18.59
N PHE A 302 -4.64 15.18 -17.28
CA PHE A 302 -5.88 15.26 -16.52
C PHE A 302 -6.32 16.69 -16.16
N ALA A 303 -5.57 17.69 -16.62
CA ALA A 303 -5.67 19.11 -16.26
C ALA A 303 -6.89 19.86 -16.83
N ASP A 304 -8.04 19.18 -17.00
CA ASP A 304 -9.35 19.84 -17.08
C ASP A 304 -9.82 20.35 -15.70
N LEU A 305 -9.11 20.01 -14.62
CA LEU A 305 -9.26 20.68 -13.33
C LEU A 305 -8.50 22.01 -13.41
N LYS A 306 -9.23 23.12 -13.61
CA LYS A 306 -8.67 24.48 -13.60
C LYS A 306 -7.87 24.69 -12.31
N LEU A 307 -6.54 24.75 -12.41
CA LEU A 307 -5.65 25.16 -11.33
C LEU A 307 -5.75 26.67 -11.12
#